data_AF-A0A8X6PNW2-F1
#
_entry.id   AF-A0A8X6PNW2-F1
#
_cell.length_a   1.000
_cell.length_b   1.000
_cell.length_c   1.000
_cell.angle_alpha   90.00
_cell.angle_beta   90.00
_cell.angle_gamma   90.00
#
_symmetry.space_group_name_H-M   'P 1'
#
loop_
_entity.id
_entity.type
_entity.pdbx_description
1 polymer ?
#
loop_
_entity_poly.entity_id
_entity_poly.type
_entity_poly.pdbx_seq_one_letter_code
_entity_poly.pdbx_strand_id
1 'polypeptide(L)'
;GKKLSLSCTDPVGDVSDEDEDQEGSGSKSIFRKIKMCRSLSNLVSLTRTRFWDIELTEDIQKLSDVSSFSEGMASKLAQFSPEDMVNHNKRYLTHVFPNSNRIDSSNYNPLEYWCLGCQLVAMNYQTAGLMMDLYQGWFQQNGNCGYTLKPSFLRDHLCLYSGGCAKDPLPGVEPTILNLKIISAQQLPQPKGASAKASSIDPYIVIQIYGMGIDCAEARTRTHE
;
A
#
# COMPACT_ATOMS: atom_id res chain seq x y z
N GLY A 1 10.56 -6.42 -11.81
CA GLY A 1 11.06 -7.79 -12.00
C GLY A 1 12.55 -7.80 -12.32
N LYS A 2 13.22 -8.95 -12.20
CA LYS A 2 14.64 -9.10 -12.52
C LYS A 2 14.80 -9.16 -14.05
N LYS A 3 15.87 -8.56 -14.60
CA LYS A 3 16.12 -8.52 -16.04
C LYS A 3 17.62 -8.66 -16.32
N LEU A 4 17.97 -9.43 -17.34
CA LEU A 4 19.36 -9.55 -17.79
C LEU A 4 19.86 -8.21 -18.33
N SER A 5 21.16 -7.97 -18.14
CA SER A 5 21.82 -6.82 -18.77
C SER A 5 21.63 -6.86 -20.29
N LEU A 6 21.52 -5.68 -20.90
CA LEU A 6 21.51 -5.54 -22.36
C LEU A 6 22.79 -6.10 -23.00
N SER A 7 23.90 -6.12 -22.26
CA SER A 7 25.18 -6.70 -22.70
C SER A 7 25.24 -8.22 -22.64
N CYS A 8 24.30 -8.90 -21.99
CA CYS A 8 24.26 -10.36 -21.92
C CYS A 8 23.70 -10.93 -23.24
N THR A 9 24.57 -11.58 -24.02
CA THR A 9 24.23 -12.26 -25.29
C THR A 9 23.87 -13.73 -25.10
N ASP A 10 24.17 -14.28 -23.93
CA ASP A 10 23.92 -15.70 -23.63
C ASP A 10 22.42 -16.00 -23.48
N PRO A 11 21.98 -17.22 -23.83
CA PRO A 11 20.59 -17.63 -23.66
C PRO A 11 20.17 -17.72 -22.20
N VAL A 12 21.12 -17.81 -21.26
CA VAL A 12 20.91 -17.82 -19.82
C VAL A 12 22.02 -16.97 -19.17
N GLY A 13 21.65 -16.08 -18.25
CA GLY A 13 22.60 -15.28 -17.49
C GLY A 13 22.19 -15.14 -16.03
N ASP A 14 23.07 -14.55 -15.22
CA ASP A 14 22.81 -14.34 -13.79
C ASP A 14 22.11 -13.00 -13.54
N VAL A 15 21.12 -13.01 -12.66
CA VAL A 15 20.48 -11.83 -12.08
C VAL A 15 20.60 -11.88 -10.56
N SER A 16 20.63 -10.74 -9.88
CA SER A 16 20.69 -10.70 -8.42
C SER A 16 19.34 -11.05 -7.78
N ASP A 17 19.41 -11.83 -6.70
CA ASP A 17 18.30 -12.15 -5.81
C ASP A 17 18.29 -11.17 -4.65
N GLU A 18 17.53 -10.09 -4.79
CA GLU A 18 17.43 -9.02 -3.79
C GLU A 18 16.05 -9.02 -3.12
N ASP A 19 15.35 -10.16 -3.14
CA ASP A 19 14.00 -10.28 -2.58
C ASP A 19 13.97 -10.45 -1.05
N GLU A 20 15.15 -10.46 -0.39
CA GLU A 20 15.28 -10.47 1.07
C GLU A 20 15.69 -9.08 1.59
N ASP A 21 14.74 -8.32 2.12
CA ASP A 21 15.04 -7.13 2.90
C ASP A 21 15.72 -7.54 4.23
N GLN A 22 16.93 -7.03 4.44
CA GLN A 22 17.72 -7.27 5.66
C GLN A 22 17.19 -6.40 6.80
N GLU A 23 16.30 -6.94 7.62
CA GLU A 23 16.11 -6.43 8.98
C GLU A 23 17.08 -7.14 9.94
N GLY A 24 18.28 -6.57 10.12
CA GLY A 24 19.14 -6.86 11.28
C GLY A 24 20.58 -7.33 11.02
N SER A 25 21.53 -6.51 11.50
CA SER A 25 22.93 -6.81 11.84
C SER A 25 23.91 -7.27 10.74
N GLY A 26 24.77 -6.33 10.31
CA GLY A 26 26.24 -6.50 10.29
C GLY A 26 26.92 -7.56 9.42
N SER A 27 26.19 -8.39 8.67
CA SER A 27 26.82 -9.39 7.80
C SER A 27 26.88 -8.89 6.35
N LYS A 28 28.08 -8.79 5.79
CA LYS A 28 28.31 -8.53 4.36
C LYS A 28 27.56 -9.58 3.54
N SER A 29 26.45 -9.17 2.91
CA SER A 29 25.58 -10.07 2.15
C SER A 29 26.26 -10.57 0.88
N ILE A 30 26.25 -11.90 0.70
CA ILE A 30 26.51 -12.53 -0.58
C ILE A 30 25.20 -12.46 -1.36
N PHE A 31 25.09 -11.51 -2.29
CA PHE A 31 23.98 -11.46 -3.24
C PHE A 31 23.86 -12.81 -3.93
N ARG A 32 22.79 -13.55 -3.66
CA ARG A 32 22.51 -14.80 -4.36
C ARG A 32 22.25 -14.46 -5.82
N LYS A 33 22.88 -15.18 -6.73
CA LYS A 33 22.63 -15.04 -8.17
C LYS A 33 21.65 -16.12 -8.59
N ILE A 34 20.59 -15.73 -9.29
CA ILE A 34 19.65 -16.64 -9.92
C ILE A 34 19.94 -16.68 -11.41
N LYS A 35 19.89 -17.87 -12.00
CA LYS A 35 19.93 -18.03 -13.47
C LYS A 35 18.59 -17.65 -14.08
N MET A 36 18.61 -16.75 -15.05
CA MET A 36 17.44 -16.30 -15.81
C MET A 36 17.67 -16.55 -17.30
N CYS A 37 16.68 -17.14 -17.98
CA CYS A 37 16.75 -17.30 -19.43
C CYS A 37 16.37 -16.00 -20.16
N ARG A 38 16.95 -15.79 -21.34
CA ARG A 38 16.75 -14.57 -22.15
C ARG A 38 15.29 -14.37 -22.54
N SER A 39 14.60 -15.45 -22.89
CA SER A 39 13.18 -15.39 -23.26
C SER A 39 12.31 -14.82 -22.13
N LEU A 40 12.52 -15.25 -20.88
CA LEU A 40 11.82 -14.70 -19.72
C LEU A 40 12.23 -13.25 -19.46
N SER A 41 13.53 -12.93 -19.57
CA SER A 41 14.04 -11.56 -19.40
C SER A 41 13.46 -10.58 -20.42
N ASN A 42 13.18 -11.03 -21.65
CA ASN A 42 12.61 -10.19 -22.70
C ASN A 42 11.14 -9.82 -22.42
N LEU A 43 10.42 -10.58 -21.59
CA LEU A 43 9.04 -10.28 -21.18
C LEU A 43 8.98 -9.18 -20.10
N VAL A 44 10.09 -8.91 -19.42
CA VAL A 44 10.13 -7.95 -18.32
C VAL A 44 10.15 -6.52 -18.86
N SER A 45 9.01 -5.84 -18.72
CA SER A 45 8.86 -4.41 -19.07
C SER A 45 9.13 -3.50 -17.87
N LEU A 46 8.72 -3.93 -16.67
CA LEU A 46 8.99 -3.22 -15.42
C LEU A 46 10.09 -3.91 -14.63
N THR A 47 11.19 -3.20 -14.41
CA THR A 47 12.38 -3.69 -13.70
C THR A 47 12.34 -3.30 -12.23
N ARG A 48 13.04 -4.03 -11.36
CA ARG A 48 13.19 -3.62 -9.95
C ARG A 48 14.39 -2.69 -9.85
N THR A 49 14.25 -1.55 -9.16
CA THR A 49 15.38 -0.66 -8.86
C THR A 49 16.16 -1.19 -7.66
N ARG A 50 17.49 -1.01 -7.70
CA ARG A 50 18.29 -1.10 -6.49
C ARG A 50 18.12 0.18 -5.69
N PHE A 51 17.56 0.06 -4.51
CA PHE A 51 17.29 1.20 -3.67
C PHE A 51 18.35 1.34 -2.58
N TRP A 52 18.89 2.55 -2.43
CA TRP A 52 19.87 2.91 -1.40
C TRP A 52 19.26 3.95 -0.48
N ASP A 53 18.95 5.11 -1.06
CA ASP A 53 18.15 6.20 -0.51
C ASP A 53 17.35 6.83 -1.67
N ILE A 54 16.42 7.72 -1.35
CA ILE A 54 15.52 8.30 -2.37
C ILE A 54 16.32 9.18 -3.35
N GLU A 55 17.14 10.09 -2.85
CA GLU A 55 17.90 11.06 -3.66
C GLU A 55 18.82 10.39 -4.68
N LEU A 56 19.68 9.47 -4.24
CA LEU A 56 20.60 8.75 -5.13
C LEU A 56 19.85 7.85 -6.11
N THR A 57 18.73 7.27 -5.67
CA THR A 57 17.95 6.39 -6.53
C THR A 57 17.27 7.20 -7.64
N GLU A 58 16.72 8.38 -7.36
CA GLU A 58 16.05 9.22 -8.36
C GLU A 58 16.96 9.64 -9.51
N ASP A 59 18.25 9.87 -9.23
CA ASP A 59 19.27 10.25 -10.22
C ASP A 59 19.60 9.13 -11.22
N ILE A 60 19.48 7.87 -10.80
CA ILE A 60 19.89 6.70 -11.59
C ILE A 60 18.72 5.87 -12.10
N GLN A 61 17.54 6.01 -11.49
CA GLN A 61 16.37 5.18 -11.75
C GLN A 61 15.72 5.53 -13.09
N LYS A 62 15.36 4.50 -13.86
CA LYS A 62 14.56 4.67 -15.08
C LYS A 62 13.08 4.69 -14.73
N LEU A 63 12.27 5.35 -15.56
CA LEU A 63 10.81 5.37 -15.40
C LEU A 63 10.16 3.97 -15.45
N SER A 64 10.81 3.00 -16.10
CA SER A 64 10.37 1.61 -16.13
C SER A 64 10.74 0.82 -14.88
N ASP A 65 11.53 1.39 -13.97
CA ASP A 65 11.95 0.71 -12.77
C ASP A 65 10.97 0.98 -11.62
N VAL A 66 10.76 -0.03 -10.79
CA VAL A 66 9.86 -0.05 -9.64
C VAL A 66 10.68 -0.23 -8.39
N SER A 67 10.49 0.66 -7.42
CA SER A 67 11.08 0.55 -6.08
C SER A 67 10.22 -0.39 -5.25
N SER A 68 10.79 -1.48 -4.74
CA SER A 68 10.04 -2.48 -3.95
C SER A 68 10.54 -2.49 -2.50
N PHE A 69 9.63 -2.37 -1.55
CA PHE A 69 9.92 -2.31 -0.11
C PHE A 69 9.02 -3.27 0.67
N SER A 70 9.58 -3.97 1.65
CA SER A 70 8.76 -4.54 2.72
C SER A 70 7.99 -3.45 3.46
N GLU A 71 6.86 -3.80 4.06
CA GLU A 71 6.10 -2.88 4.91
C GLU A 71 6.98 -2.25 6.00
N GLY A 72 7.96 -2.98 6.56
CA GLY A 72 8.86 -2.47 7.60
C GLY A 72 9.78 -1.37 7.09
N MET A 73 10.34 -1.54 5.89
CA MET A 73 11.15 -0.52 5.24
C MET A 73 10.31 0.67 4.78
N ALA A 74 9.13 0.41 4.20
CA ALA A 74 8.21 1.46 3.78
C ALA A 74 7.73 2.31 4.97
N SER A 75 7.44 1.70 6.12
CA SER A 75 7.06 2.41 7.35
C SER A 75 8.21 3.25 7.91
N LYS A 76 9.46 2.78 7.82
CA LYS A 76 10.64 3.60 8.19
C LYS A 76 10.77 4.83 7.29
N LEU A 77 10.65 4.66 5.97
CA LEU A 77 10.69 5.77 5.02
C LEU A 77 9.52 6.74 5.25
N ALA A 78 8.32 6.22 5.53
CA ALA A 78 7.14 7.01 5.87
C ALA A 78 7.35 7.87 7.13
N GLN A 79 8.12 7.36 8.10
CA GLN A 79 8.41 8.07 9.34
C GLN A 79 9.52 9.12 9.19
N PHE A 80 10.61 8.78 8.49
CA PHE A 80 11.82 9.61 8.46
C PHE A 80 11.93 10.49 7.21
N SER A 81 11.32 10.09 6.10
CA SER A 81 11.40 10.75 4.79
C SER A 81 10.05 10.77 4.04
N PRO A 82 8.93 11.20 4.67
CA PRO A 82 7.60 11.16 4.05
C PRO A 82 7.48 12.06 2.81
N GLU A 83 8.10 13.23 2.82
CA GLU A 83 8.08 14.18 1.70
C GLU A 83 8.82 13.63 0.48
N ASP A 84 10.01 13.05 0.70
CA ASP A 84 10.79 12.41 -0.34
C ASP A 84 10.00 11.25 -0.97
N MET A 85 9.31 10.44 -0.15
CA MET A 85 8.44 9.37 -0.66
C MET A 85 7.31 9.91 -1.53
N VAL A 86 6.64 10.98 -1.10
CA VAL A 86 5.57 11.62 -1.89
C VAL A 86 6.12 12.08 -3.23
N ASN A 87 7.25 12.79 -3.23
CA ASN A 87 7.86 13.35 -4.42
C ASN A 87 8.33 12.26 -5.39
N HIS A 88 8.99 11.23 -4.87
CA HIS A 88 9.38 10.03 -5.63
C HIS A 88 8.18 9.39 -6.32
N ASN A 89 7.09 9.21 -5.57
CA ASN A 89 5.87 8.57 -6.06
C ASN A 89 5.07 9.44 -7.05
N LYS A 90 5.40 10.73 -7.25
CA LYS A 90 4.83 11.52 -8.36
C LYS A 90 5.37 11.05 -9.71
N ARG A 91 6.59 10.50 -9.76
CA ARG A 91 7.28 10.14 -11.00
C ARG A 91 7.51 8.63 -11.17
N TYR A 92 7.79 7.92 -10.09
CA TYR A 92 8.15 6.51 -10.10
C TYR A 92 7.09 5.64 -9.42
N LEU A 93 7.12 4.34 -9.73
CA LEU A 93 6.24 3.36 -9.08
C LEU A 93 6.92 2.78 -7.85
N THR A 94 6.16 2.69 -6.77
CA THR A 94 6.57 2.01 -5.54
C THR A 94 5.64 0.84 -5.25
N HIS A 95 6.27 -0.32 -4.99
CA HIS A 95 5.63 -1.55 -4.56
C HIS A 95 5.93 -1.83 -3.08
N VAL A 96 4.88 -1.83 -2.26
CA VAL A 96 4.97 -2.19 -0.84
C VAL A 96 4.39 -3.58 -0.68
N PHE A 97 5.08 -4.47 0.03
CA PHE A 97 4.61 -5.84 0.24
C PHE A 97 4.68 -6.24 1.72
N PRO A 98 3.83 -7.19 2.16
CA PRO A 98 3.77 -7.60 3.57
C PRO A 98 5.10 -8.21 4.02
N ASN A 99 5.48 -7.97 5.29
CA ASN A 99 6.67 -8.59 5.86
C ASN A 99 6.57 -10.13 5.87
N SER A 100 7.71 -10.79 5.71
CA SER A 100 7.80 -12.26 5.78
C SER A 100 7.42 -12.85 7.14
N ASN A 101 7.48 -12.05 8.22
CA ASN A 101 7.08 -12.45 9.57
C ASN A 101 5.55 -12.56 9.74
N ARG A 102 4.75 -12.12 8.76
CA ARG A 102 3.29 -12.31 8.72
C ARG A 102 2.95 -13.73 8.27
N ILE A 103 3.36 -14.70 9.08
CA ILE A 103 3.17 -16.13 8.82
C ILE A 103 1.66 -16.48 8.72
N ASP A 104 0.83 -15.73 9.44
CA ASP A 104 -0.63 -15.84 9.41
C ASP A 104 -1.28 -15.18 8.17
N SER A 105 -0.48 -14.63 7.26
CA SER A 105 -0.94 -13.83 6.11
C SER A 105 -1.80 -12.63 6.50
N SER A 106 -1.62 -12.07 7.70
CA SER A 106 -2.27 -10.81 8.09
C SER A 106 -1.91 -9.68 7.11
N ASN A 107 -2.72 -8.62 7.13
CA ASN A 107 -2.55 -7.45 6.26
C ASN A 107 -2.24 -6.21 7.09
N TYR A 108 -1.36 -5.35 6.58
CA TYR A 108 -1.08 -4.02 7.12
C TYR A 108 -2.14 -3.01 6.64
N ASN A 109 -2.10 -1.77 7.15
CA ASN A 109 -3.02 -0.72 6.72
C ASN A 109 -2.57 -0.09 5.39
N PRO A 110 -3.31 -0.28 4.27
CA PRO A 110 -2.88 0.23 2.96
C PRO A 110 -2.89 1.76 2.86
N LEU A 111 -3.72 2.43 3.67
CA LEU A 111 -3.87 3.89 3.64
C LEU A 111 -2.60 4.62 4.04
N GLU A 112 -1.78 4.04 4.93
CA GLU A 112 -0.51 4.63 5.36
C GLU A 112 0.43 4.87 4.17
N TYR A 113 0.39 3.99 3.18
CA TYR A 113 1.24 4.09 1.99
C TYR A 113 0.55 4.83 0.84
N TRP A 114 -0.78 4.73 0.69
CA TRP A 114 -1.53 5.53 -0.29
C TRP A 114 -1.47 7.02 0.02
N CYS A 115 -1.48 7.40 1.30
CA CYS A 115 -1.25 8.78 1.74
C CYS A 115 0.12 9.32 1.35
N LEU A 116 1.09 8.46 0.99
CA LEU A 116 2.41 8.83 0.47
C LEU A 116 2.52 8.62 -1.04
N GLY A 117 1.44 8.25 -1.70
CA GLY A 117 1.38 8.06 -3.15
C GLY A 117 1.90 6.73 -3.67
N CYS A 118 2.23 5.76 -2.81
CA CYS A 118 2.61 4.41 -3.23
C CYS A 118 1.44 3.76 -3.98
N GLN A 119 1.71 3.12 -5.12
CA GLN A 119 0.67 2.67 -6.04
C GLN A 119 0.43 1.16 -5.96
N LEU A 120 1.51 0.38 -5.83
CA LEU A 120 1.45 -1.08 -5.83
C LEU A 120 1.52 -1.57 -4.37
N VAL A 121 0.44 -1.37 -3.62
CA VAL A 121 0.36 -1.75 -2.21
C VAL A 121 -0.19 -3.17 -2.12
N ALA A 122 0.68 -4.17 -2.08
CA ALA A 122 0.32 -5.57 -2.16
C ALA A 122 -0.26 -6.10 -0.84
N MET A 123 -1.37 -6.83 -0.96
CA MET A 123 -2.13 -7.40 0.15
C MET A 123 -2.30 -8.90 -0.02
N ASN A 124 -2.46 -9.61 1.09
CA ASN A 124 -2.85 -11.02 1.15
C ASN A 124 -4.36 -11.16 0.94
N TYR A 125 -4.82 -11.29 -0.32
CA TYR A 125 -6.24 -11.36 -0.71
C TYR A 125 -7.02 -12.52 -0.08
N GLN A 126 -6.34 -13.60 0.30
CA GLN A 126 -6.93 -14.75 0.99
C GLN A 126 -7.37 -14.43 2.43
N THR A 127 -6.85 -13.34 3.02
CA THR A 127 -7.10 -12.98 4.42
C THR A 127 -8.13 -11.87 4.49
N ALA A 128 -9.35 -12.24 4.85
CA ALA A 128 -10.42 -11.29 5.14
C ALA A 128 -10.12 -10.47 6.41
N GLY A 129 -10.73 -9.29 6.52
CA GLY A 129 -10.62 -8.41 7.66
C GLY A 129 -10.58 -6.95 7.25
N LEU A 130 -10.57 -6.06 8.24
CA LEU A 130 -10.70 -4.61 8.04
C LEU A 130 -9.76 -4.05 6.96
N MET A 131 -8.49 -4.46 6.94
CA MET A 131 -7.53 -3.94 5.96
C MET A 131 -7.86 -4.36 4.52
N MET A 132 -8.38 -5.58 4.34
CA MET A 132 -8.85 -6.05 3.04
C MET A 132 -10.18 -5.38 2.66
N ASP A 133 -11.07 -5.14 3.62
CA ASP A 133 -12.34 -4.43 3.40
C ASP A 133 -12.09 -3.00 2.92
N LEU A 134 -11.15 -2.28 3.56
CA LEU A 134 -10.68 -0.96 3.12
C LEU A 134 -10.08 -1.03 1.71
N TYR A 135 -9.23 -2.04 1.46
CA TYR A 135 -8.58 -2.20 0.18
C TYR A 135 -9.58 -2.41 -0.96
N GLN A 136 -10.52 -3.34 -0.77
CA GLN A 136 -11.58 -3.63 -1.73
C GLN A 136 -12.52 -2.44 -1.92
N GLY A 137 -12.93 -1.78 -0.83
CA GLY A 137 -13.75 -0.57 -0.89
C GLY A 137 -13.11 0.56 -1.68
N TRP A 138 -11.80 0.76 -1.55
CA TRP A 138 -11.06 1.76 -2.30
C TRP A 138 -11.07 1.50 -3.81
N PHE A 139 -10.82 0.24 -4.21
CA PHE A 139 -10.81 -0.15 -5.63
C PHE A 139 -12.19 -0.41 -6.22
N GLN A 140 -13.28 -0.27 -5.44
CA GLN A 140 -14.63 -0.21 -6.02
C GLN A 140 -14.87 1.08 -6.81
N GLN A 141 -14.05 2.09 -6.58
CA GLN A 141 -14.04 3.32 -7.36
C GLN A 141 -13.67 3.05 -8.81
N ASN A 142 -13.95 4.03 -9.68
CA ASN A 142 -13.60 3.97 -11.10
C ASN A 142 -14.06 2.68 -11.81
N GLY A 143 -15.25 2.18 -11.45
CA GLY A 143 -15.86 1.01 -12.09
C GLY A 143 -15.13 -0.31 -11.82
N ASN A 144 -14.50 -0.47 -10.66
CA ASN A 144 -13.80 -1.69 -10.25
C ASN A 144 -12.65 -2.11 -11.18
N CYS A 145 -12.04 -1.17 -11.90
CA CYS A 145 -11.03 -1.51 -12.92
C CYS A 145 -9.64 -1.82 -12.34
N GLY A 146 -9.47 -1.71 -11.01
CA GLY A 146 -8.18 -1.90 -10.33
C GLY A 146 -7.24 -0.69 -10.39
N TYR A 147 -7.69 0.45 -10.93
CA TYR A 147 -6.92 1.68 -11.01
C TYR A 147 -7.75 2.86 -10.51
N THR A 148 -7.24 3.58 -9.51
CA THR A 148 -7.84 4.81 -8.98
C THR A 148 -6.86 5.95 -9.17
N LEU A 149 -7.30 7.06 -9.76
CA LEU A 149 -6.46 8.23 -9.99
C LEU A 149 -6.11 8.89 -8.64
N LYS A 150 -4.82 9.11 -8.39
CA LYS A 150 -4.38 9.84 -7.19
C LYS A 150 -4.93 11.27 -7.17
N PRO A 151 -5.20 11.84 -5.98
CA PRO A 151 -5.48 13.27 -5.82
C PRO A 151 -4.42 14.16 -6.49
N SER A 152 -4.79 15.37 -6.91
CA SER A 152 -3.89 16.31 -7.60
C SER A 152 -2.62 16.62 -6.80
N PHE A 153 -2.72 16.77 -5.48
CA PHE A 153 -1.58 17.06 -4.61
C PHE A 153 -0.54 15.91 -4.54
N LEU A 154 -0.93 14.67 -4.89
CA LEU A 154 -0.04 13.51 -5.03
C LEU A 154 0.47 13.29 -6.46
N ARG A 155 0.17 14.22 -7.38
CA ARG A 155 0.56 14.18 -8.79
C ARG A 155 1.31 15.43 -9.23
N ASP A 156 0.95 16.59 -8.71
CA ASP A 156 1.55 17.86 -9.09
C ASP A 156 2.95 18.03 -8.48
N HIS A 157 3.94 18.26 -9.34
CA HIS A 157 5.31 18.49 -8.93
C HIS A 157 5.49 19.76 -8.11
N LEU A 158 4.62 20.77 -8.27
CA LEU A 158 4.69 22.03 -7.52
C LEU A 158 3.98 21.97 -6.16
N CYS A 159 3.25 20.90 -5.86
CA CYS A 159 2.53 20.77 -4.60
C CYS A 159 3.43 20.27 -3.46
N LEU A 160 3.54 21.08 -2.39
CA LEU A 160 4.32 20.81 -1.17
C LEU A 160 3.52 20.01 -0.15
N TYR A 161 3.15 18.78 -0.48
CA TYR A 161 2.53 17.87 0.48
C TYR A 161 3.60 16.95 1.10
N SER A 162 3.84 17.09 2.40
CA SER A 162 4.91 16.39 3.12
C SER A 162 4.45 15.12 3.86
N GLY A 163 3.38 14.45 3.39
CA GLY A 163 3.01 13.10 3.84
C GLY A 163 2.45 13.00 5.27
N GLY A 164 1.21 13.43 5.48
CA GLY A 164 0.44 13.11 6.70
C GLY A 164 0.55 14.12 7.85
N CYS A 165 1.55 15.00 7.85
CA CYS A 165 1.80 16.00 8.91
C CYS A 165 1.19 17.38 8.62
N ALA A 166 0.08 17.46 7.90
CA ALA A 166 -0.48 18.77 7.58
C ALA A 166 -1.40 19.24 8.73
N LYS A 167 -0.83 20.01 9.68
CA LYS A 167 -1.62 20.90 10.55
C LYS A 167 -2.33 21.99 9.72
N ASP A 168 -1.86 22.19 8.49
CA ASP A 168 -2.41 23.13 7.52
C ASP A 168 -3.37 22.42 6.55
N PRO A 169 -4.37 23.12 6.01
CA PRO A 169 -5.24 22.58 4.97
C PRO A 169 -4.42 22.06 3.78
N LEU A 170 -4.79 20.89 3.26
CA LEU A 170 -4.19 20.35 2.05
C LEU A 170 -4.35 21.37 0.90
N PRO A 171 -3.31 21.65 0.10
CA PRO A 171 -3.39 22.60 -0.99
C PRO A 171 -4.53 22.25 -1.97
N GLY A 172 -5.48 23.17 -2.13
CA GLY A 172 -6.62 23.01 -3.04
C GLY A 172 -7.71 22.04 -2.56
N VAL A 173 -7.71 21.68 -1.27
CA VAL A 173 -8.76 20.85 -0.67
C VAL A 173 -9.46 21.63 0.43
N GLU A 174 -10.76 21.84 0.27
CA GLU A 174 -11.59 22.53 1.26
C GLU A 174 -12.08 21.54 2.34
N PRO A 175 -11.94 21.88 3.63
CA PRO A 175 -12.51 21.07 4.72
C PRO A 175 -14.02 20.90 4.55
N THR A 176 -14.51 19.67 4.77
CA THR A 176 -15.93 19.33 4.60
C THR A 176 -16.49 18.71 5.88
N ILE A 177 -17.72 19.08 6.25
CA ILE A 177 -18.43 18.52 7.40
C ILE A 177 -19.32 17.37 6.94
N LEU A 178 -19.06 16.17 7.45
CA LEU A 178 -19.88 14.98 7.21
C LEU A 178 -20.83 14.74 8.39
N ASN A 179 -22.15 14.87 8.16
CA ASN A 179 -23.19 14.56 9.14
C ASN A 179 -23.85 13.22 8.82
N LEU A 180 -23.58 12.19 9.62
CA LEU A 180 -24.17 10.86 9.46
C LEU A 180 -25.25 10.61 10.52
N LYS A 181 -26.46 10.26 10.07
CA LYS A 181 -27.57 9.86 10.94
C LYS A 181 -27.97 8.42 10.62
N ILE A 182 -27.73 7.53 11.58
CA ILE A 182 -28.23 6.16 11.51
C ILE A 182 -29.71 6.15 11.88
N ILE A 183 -30.54 5.65 10.98
CA ILE A 183 -32.00 5.63 11.15
C ILE A 183 -32.48 4.23 11.56
N SER A 184 -32.05 3.21 10.81
CA SER A 184 -32.54 1.83 10.93
C SER A 184 -31.61 0.87 10.21
N ALA A 185 -31.70 -0.42 10.53
CA ALA A 185 -31.12 -1.51 9.76
C ALA A 185 -32.22 -2.53 9.43
N GLN A 186 -32.15 -3.18 8.28
CA GLN A 186 -33.14 -4.17 7.82
C GLN A 186 -32.46 -5.48 7.44
N GLN A 187 -33.15 -6.59 7.71
CA GLN A 187 -32.73 -7.93 7.27
C GLN A 187 -31.26 -8.27 7.62
N LEU A 188 -30.82 -7.87 8.81
CA LEU A 188 -29.47 -8.16 9.26
C LEU A 188 -29.25 -9.69 9.30
N PRO A 189 -28.15 -10.20 8.71
CA PRO A 189 -27.87 -11.62 8.72
C PRO A 189 -27.58 -12.09 10.13
N GLN A 190 -27.93 -13.34 10.44
CA GLN A 190 -27.55 -13.93 11.71
C GLN A 190 -26.02 -14.08 11.80
N PRO A 191 -25.41 -13.73 12.95
CA PRO A 191 -23.98 -13.94 13.16
C PRO A 191 -23.58 -15.41 12.96
N LYS A 192 -22.40 -15.63 12.39
CA LYS A 192 -21.85 -16.99 12.24
C LYS A 192 -21.70 -17.64 13.62
N GLY A 193 -22.26 -18.83 13.79
CA GLY A 193 -22.25 -19.56 15.07
C GLY A 193 -23.44 -19.26 15.99
N ALA A 194 -24.35 -18.36 15.60
CA ALA A 194 -25.64 -18.24 16.29
C ALA A 194 -26.43 -19.54 16.13
N SER A 195 -26.97 -20.05 17.25
CA SER A 195 -27.89 -21.20 17.21
C SER A 195 -29.13 -20.83 16.41
N ALA A 196 -29.68 -21.76 15.61
CA ALA A 196 -30.97 -21.57 14.94
C ALA A 196 -32.13 -21.26 15.92
N LYS A 197 -31.91 -21.45 17.23
CA LYS A 197 -32.84 -21.10 18.32
C LYS A 197 -32.58 -19.74 18.97
N ALA A 198 -31.54 -19.00 18.56
CA ALA A 198 -31.32 -17.63 19.02
C ALA A 198 -32.40 -16.74 18.41
N SER A 199 -33.38 -16.34 19.22
CA SER A 199 -34.59 -15.65 18.78
C SER A 199 -34.41 -14.14 18.53
N SER A 200 -33.33 -13.56 19.06
CA SER A 200 -33.00 -12.15 18.89
C SER A 200 -31.50 -11.97 18.68
N ILE A 201 -31.15 -10.95 17.89
CA ILE A 201 -29.79 -10.43 17.75
C ILE A 201 -29.82 -9.02 18.35
N ASP A 202 -28.72 -8.62 19.00
CA ASP A 202 -28.59 -7.31 19.62
C ASP A 202 -27.62 -6.45 18.80
N PRO A 203 -28.06 -5.89 17.65
CA PRO A 203 -27.16 -5.20 16.74
C PRO A 203 -26.78 -3.83 17.28
N TYR A 204 -25.57 -3.42 16.93
CA TYR A 204 -25.12 -2.04 16.98
C TYR A 204 -24.37 -1.73 15.68
N ILE A 205 -24.27 -0.45 15.36
CA ILE A 205 -23.57 0.04 14.18
C ILE A 205 -22.33 0.79 14.64
N VAL A 206 -21.20 0.49 14.02
CA VAL A 206 -19.96 1.24 14.15
C VAL A 206 -19.74 2.03 12.86
N ILE A 207 -19.37 3.29 13.01
CA ILE A 207 -19.01 4.19 11.93
C ILE A 207 -17.54 4.55 12.15
N GLN A 208 -16.71 4.30 11.14
CA GLN A 208 -15.30 4.65 11.15
C GLN A 208 -14.97 5.49 9.93
N ILE A 209 -14.23 6.58 10.15
CA ILE A 209 -13.65 7.41 9.10
C ILE A 209 -12.17 7.04 9.03
N TYR A 210 -11.72 6.70 7.82
CA TYR A 210 -10.34 6.38 7.54
C TYR A 210 -9.79 7.37 6.50
N GLY A 211 -8.60 7.88 6.74
CA GLY A 211 -7.96 8.88 5.89
C GLY A 211 -6.64 9.32 6.50
N MET A 212 -6.37 10.63 6.46
CA MET A 212 -5.26 11.19 7.24
C MET A 212 -5.55 11.04 8.74
N GLY A 213 -4.49 10.95 9.56
CA GLY A 213 -4.65 10.72 11.00
C GLY A 213 -5.53 11.77 11.71
N ILE A 214 -5.59 13.00 11.19
CA ILE A 214 -6.45 14.08 11.69
C ILE A 214 -7.94 13.89 11.38
N ASP A 215 -8.27 13.11 10.34
CA ASP A 215 -9.64 12.85 9.90
C ASP A 215 -10.19 11.55 10.51
N CYS A 216 -9.31 10.70 11.05
CA CYS A 216 -9.69 9.42 11.63
C CYS A 216 -10.64 9.61 12.82
N ALA A 217 -11.81 8.97 12.74
CA ALA A 217 -12.84 9.05 13.77
C ALA A 217 -13.60 7.73 13.88
N GLU A 218 -14.09 7.41 15.07
CA GLU A 218 -14.94 6.26 15.31
C GLU A 218 -16.14 6.67 16.18
N ALA A 219 -17.33 6.20 15.81
CA ALA A 219 -18.54 6.34 16.58
C ALA A 219 -19.32 5.03 16.58
N ARG A 220 -20.09 4.77 17.64
CA ARG A 220 -20.95 3.59 17.74
C ARG A 220 -22.35 3.96 18.21
N THR A 221 -23.36 3.28 17.68
CA THR A 221 -24.72 3.38 18.22
C THR A 221 -24.85 2.61 19.52
N ARG A 222 -25.93 2.88 20.26
CA ARG A 222 -26.34 1.99 21.36
C ARG A 222 -26.82 0.67 20.76
N THR A 223 -26.63 -0.41 21.51
CA THR A 223 -27.26 -1.69 21.23
C THR A 223 -28.75 -1.57 21.41
N HIS A 224 -29.53 -2.07 20.45
CA HIS A 224 -30.97 -2.22 20.61
C HIS A 224 -31.24 -3.61 21.20
N GLU A 225 -31.87 -3.64 22.39
CA GLU A 225 -32.51 -4.82 23.00
C GLU A 225 -33.89 -5.07 22.37
#